data_AF-A0AAN8YE44-F1
#
_entry.id   AF-A0AAN8YE44-F1
#
_cell.length_a   1.000
_cell.length_b   1.000
_cell.length_c   1.000
_cell.angle_alpha   90.00
_cell.angle_beta   90.00
_cell.angle_gamma   90.00
#
_symmetry.space_group_name_H-M   'P 1'
#
loop_
_entity.id
_entity.type
_entity.pdbx_description
1 polymer ?
#
loop_
_entity_poly.entity_id
_entity_poly.type
_entity_poly.pdbx_seq_one_letter_code
_entity_poly.pdbx_strand_id
1 'polypeptide(L)'
;MTLYPFSNSFGLTLILCLIIAFFMTPSTSNPLAQVCINSKNPRFCLDVFALNTYDSPYELTIVAINLTLATASKTIKKIHTLIDQIEDEHLIDIYNYCLNFYQFVIDYLRSTEERFLKEKQCVDVNDAGMTAQVNAFRCEKEFQRKWGYIYDSTLTKENKNLSIFGSIIVSATDLLYNSTLRKNS
;
A
#
# COMPACT_ATOMS: atom_id res chain seq x y z
N MET A 1 9.13 64.07 40.82
CA MET A 1 8.33 63.57 39.67
C MET A 1 9.15 62.49 38.99
N THR A 2 8.84 61.22 39.25
CA THR A 2 9.49 60.07 38.59
C THR A 2 8.41 59.31 37.83
N LEU A 3 8.49 59.34 36.50
CA LEU A 3 7.61 58.59 35.60
C LEU A 3 8.20 57.19 35.42
N TYR A 4 7.45 56.16 35.82
CA TYR A 4 7.75 54.76 35.47
C TYR A 4 7.30 54.48 34.03
N PRO A 5 8.13 53.82 33.21
CA PRO A 5 7.67 53.35 31.91
C PRO A 5 6.83 52.08 32.11
N PHE A 6 5.57 52.12 31.68
CA PHE A 6 4.75 50.91 31.54
C PHE A 6 5.38 50.02 30.47
N SER A 7 5.88 48.86 30.89
CA SER A 7 6.45 47.83 30.04
C SER A 7 5.38 47.25 29.10
N ASN A 8 5.65 47.27 27.78
CA ASN A 8 4.89 46.63 26.70
C ASN A 8 4.94 45.07 26.77
N SER A 9 4.80 44.50 27.96
CA SER A 9 4.90 43.06 28.20
C SER A 9 3.73 42.26 27.59
N PHE A 10 2.54 42.86 27.49
CA PHE A 10 1.34 42.15 27.03
C PHE A 10 1.38 41.76 25.55
N GLY A 11 1.96 42.61 24.68
CA GLY A 11 2.03 42.35 23.25
C GLY A 11 2.97 41.19 22.91
N LEU A 12 4.11 41.10 23.60
CA LEU A 12 5.08 40.02 23.44
C LEU A 12 4.51 38.66 23.87
N THR A 13 3.77 38.61 24.98
CA THR A 13 3.13 37.37 25.44
C THR A 13 2.04 36.91 24.48
N LEU A 14 1.25 37.83 23.92
CA LEU A 14 0.21 37.51 22.94
C LEU A 14 0.81 36.94 21.64
N ILE A 15 1.87 37.57 21.12
CA ILE A 15 2.57 37.10 19.91
C ILE A 15 3.17 35.71 20.14
N LEU A 16 3.78 35.48 21.31
CA LEU A 16 4.34 34.18 21.67
C LEU A 16 3.25 33.10 21.79
N CYS A 17 2.11 33.42 22.39
CA CYS A 17 0.96 32.51 22.48
C CYS A 17 0.38 32.18 21.10
N LEU A 18 0.33 33.13 20.17
CA LEU A 18 -0.13 32.91 18.80
C LEU A 18 0.84 32.02 18.00
N ILE A 19 2.15 32.21 18.18
CA ILE A 19 3.18 31.36 17.57
C ILE A 19 3.07 29.93 18.10
N ILE A 20 2.94 29.76 19.42
CA ILE A 20 2.77 28.44 20.04
C ILE A 20 1.46 27.80 19.57
N ALA A 21 0.35 28.55 19.49
CA ALA A 21 -0.92 28.06 18.99
C ALA A 21 -0.86 27.65 17.51
N PHE A 22 -0.06 28.35 16.69
CA PHE A 22 0.19 27.98 15.30
C PHE A 22 0.94 26.65 15.19
N PHE A 23 1.95 26.42 16.04
CA PHE A 23 2.67 25.14 16.11
C PHE A 23 1.90 24.02 16.82
N MET A 24 0.87 24.35 17.61
CA MET A 24 -0.03 23.39 18.25
C MET A 24 -1.24 23.03 17.39
N THR A 25 -1.37 23.59 16.17
CA THR A 25 -2.32 23.03 15.22
C THR A 25 -1.91 21.58 14.96
N PRO A 26 -2.79 20.59 15.19
CA PRO A 26 -2.48 19.22 14.83
C PRO A 26 -2.20 19.25 13.33
N SER A 27 -0.96 18.93 12.92
CA SER A 27 -0.72 18.66 11.51
C SER A 27 -1.73 17.59 11.15
N THR A 28 -2.70 17.91 10.30
CA THR A 28 -3.57 16.91 9.71
C THR A 28 -2.64 15.99 8.93
N SER A 29 -2.20 14.93 9.60
CA SER A 29 -1.17 14.04 9.12
C SER A 29 -1.63 13.49 7.79
N ASN A 30 -0.94 13.87 6.70
CA ASN A 30 -1.28 13.48 5.34
C ASN A 30 -1.47 11.93 5.31
N PRO A 31 -2.69 11.42 5.04
CA PRO A 31 -2.95 9.99 5.07
C PRO A 31 -2.04 9.21 4.12
N LEU A 32 -1.78 9.74 2.92
CA LEU A 32 -0.90 9.11 1.94
C LEU A 32 0.53 8.99 2.48
N ALA A 33 1.05 10.04 3.12
CA ALA A 33 2.40 10.01 3.68
C ALA A 33 2.54 8.91 4.76
N GLN A 34 1.52 8.73 5.61
CA GLN A 34 1.50 7.67 6.62
C GLN A 34 1.41 6.27 6.02
N VAL A 35 0.60 6.07 4.98
CA VAL A 35 0.55 4.80 4.27
C VAL A 35 1.90 4.50 3.64
N CYS A 36 2.49 5.47 2.94
CA CYS A 36 3.73 5.23 2.20
C CYS A 36 4.93 4.99 3.09
N ILE A 37 5.09 5.73 4.21
CA ILE A 37 6.22 5.52 5.13
C ILE A 37 6.20 4.12 5.77
N ASN A 38 5.01 3.56 5.97
CA ASN A 38 4.83 2.23 6.57
C ASN A 38 4.84 1.10 5.52
N SER A 39 4.88 1.44 4.23
CA SER A 39 4.97 0.45 3.15
C SER A 39 6.40 -0.04 2.94
N LYS A 40 6.56 -1.22 2.33
CA LYS A 40 7.87 -1.78 1.94
C LYS A 40 8.70 -0.88 1.02
N ASN A 41 8.09 0.06 0.31
CA ASN A 41 8.80 0.98 -0.57
C ASN A 41 8.09 2.35 -0.63
N PRO A 42 8.47 3.29 0.25
CA PRO A 42 7.81 4.59 0.35
C PRO A 42 7.86 5.40 -0.96
N ARG A 43 8.98 5.35 -1.68
CA ARG A 43 9.13 6.08 -2.96
C ARG A 43 8.17 5.54 -4.01
N PHE A 44 8.14 4.21 -4.19
CA PHE A 44 7.20 3.59 -5.13
C PHE A 44 5.75 3.90 -4.75
N CYS A 45 5.42 3.84 -3.45
CA CYS A 45 4.09 4.20 -2.97
C CYS A 45 3.72 5.64 -3.35
N LEU A 46 4.61 6.61 -3.10
CA LEU A 46 4.34 8.00 -3.49
C LEU A 46 4.18 8.12 -5.01
N ASP A 47 5.04 7.48 -5.80
CA ASP A 47 5.01 7.55 -7.27
C ASP A 47 3.69 7.00 -7.84
N VAL A 48 3.17 5.89 -7.32
CA VAL A 48 1.92 5.28 -7.84
C VAL A 48 0.65 6.00 -7.37
N PHE A 49 0.74 6.79 -6.30
CA PHE A 49 -0.36 7.62 -5.78
C PHE A 49 -0.22 9.12 -6.15
N ALA A 50 0.86 9.52 -6.84
CA ALA A 50 1.22 10.92 -7.06
C ALA A 50 0.17 11.77 -7.80
N LEU A 51 -0.76 11.12 -8.50
CA LEU A 51 -1.73 11.80 -9.36
C LEU A 51 -2.99 12.28 -8.62
N ASN A 52 -3.21 11.88 -7.36
CA ASN A 52 -4.41 12.28 -6.62
C ASN A 52 -4.09 12.76 -5.20
N THR A 53 -4.89 13.70 -4.72
CA THR A 53 -5.00 14.01 -3.30
C THR A 53 -5.97 13.03 -2.66
N TYR A 54 -5.58 12.41 -1.55
CA TYR A 54 -6.43 11.47 -0.84
C TYR A 54 -6.81 12.03 0.52
N ASP A 55 -8.10 12.31 0.68
CA ASP A 55 -8.63 13.02 1.85
C ASP A 55 -9.01 12.05 2.97
N SER A 56 -9.07 10.74 2.68
CA SER A 56 -9.39 9.72 3.68
C SER A 56 -8.56 8.44 3.56
N PRO A 57 -8.26 7.77 4.70
CA PRO A 57 -7.70 6.42 4.69
C PRO A 57 -8.58 5.40 3.94
N TYR A 58 -9.89 5.63 3.90
CA TYR A 58 -10.83 4.75 3.20
C TYR A 58 -10.61 4.77 1.68
N GLU A 59 -10.52 5.95 1.09
CA GLU A 59 -10.24 6.10 -0.35
C GLU A 59 -8.86 5.54 -0.71
N LEU A 60 -7.85 5.78 0.14
CA LEU A 60 -6.51 5.19 -0.04
C LEU A 60 -6.55 3.66 -0.10
N THR A 61 -7.31 3.03 0.79
CA THR A 61 -7.46 1.57 0.80
C THR A 61 -8.10 1.07 -0.48
N ILE A 62 -9.19 1.70 -0.95
CA ILE A 62 -9.85 1.31 -2.22
C ILE A 62 -8.89 1.45 -3.40
N VAL A 63 -8.16 2.56 -3.47
CA VAL A 63 -7.23 2.79 -4.57
C VAL A 63 -6.07 1.81 -4.53
N ALA A 64 -5.56 1.48 -3.33
CA ALA A 64 -4.52 0.46 -3.17
C ALA A 64 -4.98 -0.91 -3.67
N ILE A 65 -6.21 -1.33 -3.33
CA ILE A 65 -6.81 -2.57 -3.82
C ILE A 65 -6.90 -2.56 -5.36
N ASN A 66 -7.45 -1.48 -5.93
CA ASN A 66 -7.64 -1.36 -7.37
C ASN A 66 -6.33 -1.36 -8.16
N LEU A 67 -5.31 -0.65 -7.68
CA LEU A 67 -3.97 -0.67 -8.30
C LEU A 67 -3.33 -2.06 -8.23
N THR A 68 -3.57 -2.80 -7.15
CA THR A 68 -3.09 -4.18 -6.98
C THR A 68 -3.79 -5.11 -7.96
N LEU A 69 -5.12 -5.03 -8.08
CA LEU A 69 -5.93 -5.79 -9.04
C LEU A 69 -5.48 -5.53 -10.49
N ALA A 70 -5.29 -4.27 -10.86
CA ALA A 70 -4.84 -3.88 -12.19
C ALA A 70 -3.44 -4.43 -12.49
N THR A 71 -2.52 -4.33 -11.53
CA THR A 71 -1.15 -4.84 -11.67
C THR A 71 -1.10 -6.36 -11.78
N ALA A 72 -1.86 -7.07 -10.94
CA ALA A 72 -1.95 -8.53 -10.98
C ALA A 72 -2.56 -9.01 -12.31
N SER A 73 -3.64 -8.38 -12.77
CA SER A 73 -4.29 -8.69 -14.05
C SER A 73 -3.36 -8.46 -15.23
N LYS A 74 -2.58 -7.36 -15.23
CA LYS A 74 -1.57 -7.10 -16.25
C LYS A 74 -0.48 -8.16 -16.26
N THR A 75 -0.08 -8.64 -15.08
CA THR A 75 0.94 -9.68 -14.96
C THR A 75 0.44 -11.03 -15.47
N ILE A 76 -0.81 -11.42 -15.19
CA ILE A 76 -1.42 -12.62 -15.79
C ILE A 76 -1.33 -12.58 -17.32
N LYS A 77 -1.68 -11.45 -17.95
CA LYS A 77 -1.57 -11.29 -19.40
C LYS A 77 -0.13 -11.47 -19.89
N LYS A 78 0.85 -10.88 -19.17
CA LYS A 78 2.28 -11.06 -19.47
C LYS A 78 2.68 -12.54 -19.38
N ILE A 79 2.22 -13.25 -18.35
CA ILE A 79 2.55 -14.68 -18.17
C ILE A 79 1.99 -15.53 -19.31
N HIS A 80 0.74 -15.29 -19.73
CA HIS A 80 0.20 -15.98 -20.91
C HIS A 80 1.06 -15.75 -22.16
N THR A 81 1.45 -14.50 -22.43
CA THR A 81 2.35 -14.19 -23.56
C THR A 81 3.69 -14.90 -23.45
N LEU A 82 4.25 -15.05 -22.24
CA LEU A 82 5.51 -15.77 -22.04
C LEU A 82 5.34 -17.26 -22.32
N ILE A 83 4.26 -17.88 -21.83
CA ILE A 83 3.98 -19.30 -22.08
C ILE A 83 3.90 -19.60 -23.58
N ASP A 84 3.24 -18.74 -24.36
CA ASP A 84 3.07 -18.92 -25.82
C ASP A 84 4.41 -18.88 -26.60
N GLN A 85 5.49 -18.39 -25.98
CA GLN A 85 6.80 -18.18 -26.61
C GLN A 85 7.86 -19.17 -26.16
N ILE A 86 7.53 -20.12 -25.28
CA ILE A 86 8.49 -20.98 -24.60
C ILE A 86 8.30 -22.42 -25.02
N GLU A 87 9.42 -23.11 -25.27
CA GLU A 87 9.45 -24.55 -25.57
C GLU A 87 9.81 -25.39 -24.32
N ASP A 88 10.50 -24.80 -23.33
CA ASP A 88 10.88 -25.50 -22.09
C ASP A 88 9.64 -25.79 -21.22
N GLU A 89 9.21 -27.05 -21.19
CA GLU A 89 8.07 -27.53 -20.41
C GLU A 89 8.18 -27.22 -18.91
N HIS A 90 9.38 -27.22 -18.35
CA HIS A 90 9.57 -26.90 -16.93
C HIS A 90 9.35 -25.41 -16.66
N LEU A 91 9.77 -24.58 -17.60
CA LEU A 91 9.53 -23.15 -17.50
C LEU A 91 8.03 -22.83 -17.69
N ILE A 92 7.33 -23.57 -18.55
CA ILE A 92 5.86 -23.51 -18.67
C ILE A 92 5.18 -23.89 -17.34
N ASP A 93 5.62 -24.97 -16.68
CA ASP A 93 5.08 -25.37 -15.37
C ASP A 93 5.25 -24.27 -14.31
N ILE A 94 6.44 -23.66 -14.24
CA ILE A 94 6.71 -22.53 -13.34
C ILE A 94 5.74 -21.37 -13.60
N TYR A 95 5.53 -21.00 -14.86
CA TYR A 95 4.59 -19.94 -15.22
C TYR A 95 3.14 -20.31 -14.86
N ASN A 96 2.73 -21.57 -15.02
CA ASN A 96 1.41 -22.03 -14.62
C ASN A 96 1.21 -21.94 -13.09
N TYR A 97 2.23 -22.24 -12.28
CA TYR A 97 2.16 -21.99 -10.83
C TYR A 97 2.00 -20.50 -10.53
N CYS A 98 2.77 -19.64 -11.20
CA CYS A 98 2.63 -18.20 -11.07
C CYS A 98 1.23 -17.70 -11.47
N LEU A 99 0.63 -18.22 -12.55
CA LEU A 99 -0.76 -17.90 -12.92
C LEU A 99 -1.72 -18.20 -11.78
N ASN A 100 -1.62 -19.39 -11.16
CA ASN A 100 -2.46 -19.77 -10.04
C ASN A 100 -2.30 -18.83 -8.84
N PHE A 101 -1.06 -18.46 -8.50
CA PHE A 101 -0.79 -17.51 -7.40
C PHE A 101 -1.37 -16.11 -7.67
N TYR A 102 -1.20 -15.59 -8.90
CA TYR A 102 -1.75 -14.29 -9.26
C TYR A 102 -3.29 -14.30 -9.33
N GLN A 103 -3.88 -15.37 -9.88
CA GLN A 103 -5.33 -15.53 -9.97
C GLN A 103 -5.95 -15.61 -8.58
N PHE A 104 -5.36 -16.38 -7.66
CA PHE A 104 -5.78 -16.44 -6.27
C PHE A 104 -5.79 -15.06 -5.60
N VAL A 105 -4.75 -14.25 -5.82
CA VAL A 105 -4.68 -12.88 -5.29
C VAL A 105 -5.79 -12.00 -5.85
N ILE A 106 -6.08 -12.09 -7.16
CA ILE A 106 -7.18 -11.32 -7.79
C ILE A 106 -8.53 -11.70 -7.21
N ASP A 107 -8.82 -13.00 -7.11
CA ASP A 107 -10.12 -13.48 -6.62
C ASP A 107 -10.33 -13.09 -5.16
N TYR A 108 -9.28 -13.23 -4.34
CA TYR A 108 -9.34 -12.84 -2.94
C TYR A 108 -9.48 -11.32 -2.76
N LEU A 109 -8.76 -10.51 -3.54
CA LEU A 109 -8.89 -9.05 -3.51
C LEU A 109 -10.27 -8.58 -3.96
N ARG A 110 -10.85 -9.15 -5.03
CA ARG A 110 -12.21 -8.80 -5.48
C ARG A 110 -13.25 -9.13 -4.43
N SER A 111 -13.19 -10.34 -3.89
CA SER A 111 -14.09 -10.79 -2.83
C SER A 111 -14.01 -9.88 -1.59
N THR A 112 -12.79 -9.46 -1.26
CA THR A 112 -12.51 -8.54 -0.15
C THR A 112 -12.99 -7.11 -0.44
N GLU A 113 -12.77 -6.59 -1.64
CA GLU A 113 -13.26 -5.28 -2.07
C GLU A 113 -14.78 -5.20 -1.97
N GLU A 114 -15.49 -6.22 -2.47
CA GLU A 114 -16.95 -6.29 -2.41
C GLU A 114 -17.47 -6.25 -0.97
N ARG A 115 -16.84 -7.00 -0.05
CA ARG A 115 -17.20 -6.98 1.38
C ARG A 115 -16.83 -5.65 2.03
N PHE A 116 -15.66 -5.10 1.73
CA PHE A 116 -15.20 -3.82 2.26
C PHE A 116 -16.14 -2.66 1.88
N LEU A 117 -16.62 -2.65 0.62
CA LEU A 117 -17.58 -1.66 0.14
C LEU A 117 -18.96 -1.81 0.81
N LYS A 118 -19.42 -3.05 1.05
CA LYS A 118 -20.76 -3.32 1.62
C LYS A 118 -20.80 -3.18 3.14
N GLU A 119 -19.82 -3.75 3.83
CA GLU A 119 -19.84 -3.99 5.28
C GLU A 119 -18.88 -3.08 6.05
N LYS A 120 -18.01 -2.33 5.35
CA LYS A 120 -16.97 -1.47 5.93
C LYS A 120 -16.00 -2.22 6.87
N GLN A 121 -15.89 -3.53 6.74
CA GLN A 121 -15.03 -4.37 7.56
C GLN A 121 -13.59 -4.37 7.02
N CYS A 122 -12.62 -4.10 7.90
CA CYS A 122 -11.21 -3.95 7.52
C CYS A 122 -10.37 -5.23 7.67
N VAL A 123 -10.86 -6.24 8.40
CA VAL A 123 -10.07 -7.43 8.77
C VAL A 123 -9.56 -8.17 7.54
N ASP A 124 -10.45 -8.47 6.60
CA ASP A 124 -10.11 -9.20 5.38
C ASP A 124 -9.19 -8.41 4.44
N VAL A 125 -9.18 -7.08 4.55
CA VAL A 125 -8.35 -6.21 3.69
C VAL A 125 -6.87 -6.36 4.03
N ASN A 126 -6.55 -6.44 5.32
CA ASN A 126 -5.17 -6.68 5.75
C ASN A 126 -4.69 -8.06 5.25
N ASP A 127 -5.51 -9.09 5.44
CA ASP A 127 -5.22 -10.46 4.99
C ASP A 127 -5.04 -10.53 3.47
N ALA A 128 -5.82 -9.76 2.69
CA ALA A 128 -5.67 -9.68 1.24
C ALA A 128 -4.32 -9.05 0.84
N GLY A 129 -3.91 -7.99 1.54
CA GLY A 129 -2.59 -7.37 1.36
C GLY A 129 -1.43 -8.32 1.72
N MET A 130 -1.55 -9.11 2.79
CA MET A 130 -0.57 -10.15 3.15
C MET A 130 -0.55 -11.28 2.12
N THR A 131 -1.71 -11.69 1.64
CA THR A 131 -1.88 -12.73 0.63
C THR A 131 -1.18 -12.36 -0.69
N ALA A 132 -1.30 -11.11 -1.14
CA ALA A 132 -0.56 -10.61 -2.30
C ALA A 132 0.96 -10.73 -2.11
N GLN A 133 1.46 -10.39 -0.92
CA GLN A 133 2.90 -10.49 -0.61
C GLN A 133 3.41 -11.92 -0.61
N VAL A 134 2.67 -12.85 -0.01
CA VAL A 134 3.04 -14.27 0.07
C VAL A 134 3.03 -14.91 -1.31
N ASN A 135 1.99 -14.66 -2.12
CA ASN A 135 1.87 -15.26 -3.44
C ASN A 135 2.89 -14.69 -4.44
N ALA A 136 3.23 -13.40 -4.33
CA ALA A 136 4.34 -12.82 -5.07
C ALA A 136 5.69 -13.51 -4.75
N PHE A 137 5.95 -13.76 -3.46
CA PHE A 137 7.14 -14.49 -3.03
C PHE A 137 7.14 -15.94 -3.53
N ARG A 138 6.00 -16.63 -3.45
CA ARG A 138 5.87 -18.02 -3.94
C ARG A 138 6.16 -18.11 -5.43
N CYS A 139 5.56 -17.24 -6.26
CA CYS A 139 5.85 -17.21 -7.69
C CYS A 139 7.36 -17.01 -7.96
N GLU A 140 8.00 -16.05 -7.28
CA GLU A 140 9.45 -15.84 -7.44
C GLU A 140 10.28 -17.07 -7.05
N LYS A 141 9.83 -17.83 -6.04
CA LYS A 141 10.53 -19.03 -5.58
C LYS A 141 10.39 -20.24 -6.49
N GLU A 142 9.35 -20.30 -7.33
CA GLU A 142 9.19 -21.41 -8.29
C GLU A 142 10.35 -21.46 -9.30
N PHE A 143 10.91 -20.31 -9.69
CA PHE A 143 12.09 -20.23 -10.57
C PHE A 143 13.36 -20.85 -9.97
N GLN A 144 13.40 -21.05 -8.65
CA GLN A 144 14.53 -21.62 -7.90
C GLN A 144 14.21 -23.01 -7.35
N ARG A 145 13.02 -23.55 -7.60
CA ARG A 145 12.52 -24.75 -6.91
C ARG A 145 13.16 -26.04 -7.41
N LYS A 146 13.56 -26.08 -8.68
CA LYS A 146 14.02 -27.32 -9.32
C LYS A 146 15.51 -27.56 -9.07
N TRP A 147 15.83 -28.72 -8.50
CA TRP A 147 17.22 -29.13 -8.28
C TRP A 147 17.96 -29.29 -9.62
N GLY A 148 19.12 -28.65 -9.73
CA GLY A 148 19.97 -28.68 -10.94
C GLY A 148 19.64 -27.62 -11.99
N TYR A 149 18.56 -26.84 -11.82
CA TYR A 149 18.17 -25.76 -12.75
C TYR A 149 17.78 -24.50 -11.96
N ILE A 150 18.54 -23.42 -12.12
CA ILE A 150 18.19 -22.11 -11.57
C ILE A 150 17.77 -21.25 -12.75
N TYR A 151 16.47 -20.95 -12.84
CA TYR A 151 15.97 -20.02 -13.85
C TYR A 151 16.06 -18.59 -13.30
N ASP A 152 16.52 -17.66 -14.14
CA ASP A 152 16.35 -16.25 -13.86
C ASP A 152 14.88 -15.88 -14.08
N SER A 153 14.23 -15.35 -13.04
CA SER A 153 12.83 -14.97 -13.10
C SER A 153 12.64 -13.75 -14.02
N THR A 154 11.91 -13.94 -15.12
CA THR A 154 11.47 -12.84 -15.99
C THR A 154 10.34 -12.01 -15.36
N LEU A 155 9.87 -12.43 -14.18
CA LEU A 155 8.79 -11.83 -13.41
C LEU A 155 9.27 -11.13 -12.13
N THR A 156 10.58 -11.09 -11.86
CA THR A 156 11.11 -10.50 -10.61
C THR A 156 10.56 -9.10 -10.34
N LYS A 157 10.44 -8.25 -11.37
CA LYS A 157 9.88 -6.91 -11.23
C LYS A 157 8.40 -6.95 -10.87
N GLU A 158 7.61 -7.76 -11.55
CA GLU A 158 6.17 -7.90 -11.30
C GLU A 158 5.89 -8.52 -9.92
N ASN A 159 6.64 -9.53 -9.51
CA ASN A 159 6.56 -10.15 -8.19
C ASN A 159 6.91 -9.12 -7.10
N LYS A 160 8.01 -8.38 -7.28
CA LYS A 160 8.38 -7.30 -6.36
C LYS A 160 7.29 -6.23 -6.26
N ASN A 161 6.73 -5.81 -7.39
CA ASN A 161 5.64 -4.83 -7.41
C ASN A 161 4.40 -5.35 -6.70
N LEU A 162 3.97 -6.59 -6.94
CA LEU A 162 2.83 -7.19 -6.24
C LEU A 162 3.06 -7.24 -4.73
N SER A 163 4.29 -7.56 -4.28
CA SER A 163 4.66 -7.53 -2.87
C SER A 163 4.61 -6.11 -2.27
N ILE A 164 5.08 -5.09 -3.01
CA ILE A 164 5.00 -3.70 -2.55
C ILE A 164 3.54 -3.24 -2.46
N PHE A 165 2.73 -3.52 -3.49
CA PHE A 165 1.31 -3.19 -3.49
C PHE A 165 0.55 -3.86 -2.34
N GLY A 166 0.81 -5.14 -2.07
CA GLY A 166 0.24 -5.83 -0.91
C GLY A 166 0.62 -5.17 0.42
N SER A 167 1.87 -4.67 0.54
CA SER A 167 2.29 -3.92 1.73
C SER A 167 1.58 -2.57 1.85
N ILE A 168 1.32 -1.88 0.73
CA ILE A 168 0.55 -0.61 0.73
C ILE A 168 -0.88 -0.86 1.24
N ILE A 169 -1.53 -1.97 0.81
CA ILE A 169 -2.87 -2.35 1.29
C ILE A 169 -2.86 -2.53 2.81
N VAL A 170 -1.87 -3.27 3.35
CA VAL A 170 -1.72 -3.48 4.80
C VAL A 170 -1.59 -2.12 5.52
N SER A 171 -0.69 -1.26 5.06
CA SER A 171 -0.46 0.06 5.68
C SER A 171 -1.70 0.97 5.61
N ALA A 172 -2.44 0.95 4.51
CA ALA A 172 -3.69 1.70 4.36
C ALA A 172 -4.79 1.19 5.31
N THR A 173 -4.89 -0.13 5.46
CA THR A 173 -5.83 -0.78 6.37
C THR A 173 -5.53 -0.46 7.83
N ASP A 174 -4.26 -0.52 8.23
CA ASP A 174 -3.84 -0.18 9.59
C ASP A 174 -4.15 1.28 9.94
N LEU A 175 -3.91 2.20 8.99
CA LEU A 175 -4.28 3.60 9.15
C LEU A 175 -5.79 3.78 9.30
N LEU A 176 -6.57 3.09 8.46
CA LEU A 176 -8.03 3.14 8.50
C LEU A 176 -8.59 2.62 9.83
N TYR A 177 -8.10 1.47 10.31
CA TYR A 177 -8.49 0.89 11.58
C TYR A 177 -8.22 1.85 12.75
N ASN A 178 -7.00 2.41 12.81
CA ASN A 178 -6.62 3.39 13.83
C ASN A 178 -7.46 4.67 13.77
N SER A 179 -7.82 5.13 12.58
CA SER A 179 -8.68 6.31 12.40
C SER A 179 -10.12 6.08 12.86
N THR A 180 -10.59 4.83 12.78
CA THR A 180 -11.95 4.45 13.18
C THR A 180 -12.06 4.26 14.69
N LEU A 181 -11.05 3.65 15.32
CA LEU A 181 -10.99 3.53 16.78
C LEU A 181 -10.99 4.90 17.48
N ARG A 182 -10.19 5.85 16.98
CA ARG A 182 -10.14 7.22 17.55
C ARG A 182 -11.44 8.01 17.41
N LYS A 183 -12.32 7.66 16.47
CA LYS A 183 -13.63 8.30 16.33
C LYS A 183 -14.68 7.77 17.32
N ASN A 184 -14.44 6.60 17.90
CA ASN A 184 -15.36 5.92 18.81
C ASN A 184 -14.92 5.97 20.29
N SER A 185 -13.80 6.63 20.59
CA SER A 185 -13.26 6.90 21.93
C SER A 185 -13.57 8.33 22.37
#